data_AF-A0A8T6BW44-F1
#
_entry.id   AF-A0A8T6BW44-F1
#
_cell.length_a   1.000
_cell.length_b   1.000
_cell.length_c   1.000
_cell.angle_alpha   90.00
_cell.angle_beta   90.00
_cell.angle_gamma   90.00
#
_symmetry.space_group_name_H-M   'P 1'
#
loop_
_entity.id
_entity.type
_entity.pdbx_description
1 polymer ?
#
loop_
_entity_poly.entity_id
_entity_poly.type
_entity_poly.pdbx_seq_one_letter_code
_entity_poly.pdbx_strand_id
1 'polypeptide(L)'
;GDENTVLVPGDRYAQMRNVYFIPSALALKNWLKKCGFVDIRIADVSVTTTEEQRRTEWMVTESLADFLDPHDPGKTVEGYPAPKRAVLIARKP
;
A
#
# COMPACT_ATOMS: atom_id res chain seq x y z
N GLY A 1 -7.30 4.49 -7.69
CA GLY A 1 -8.40 3.54 -7.94
C GLY A 1 -9.66 4.04 -7.29
N ASP A 2 -10.79 3.58 -7.79
CA ASP A 2 -12.15 3.85 -7.29
C ASP A 2 -12.61 2.79 -6.29
N GLU A 3 -13.87 2.84 -5.87
CA GLU A 3 -14.52 1.91 -4.94
C GLU A 3 -14.54 0.43 -5.34
N ASN A 4 -14.23 0.11 -6.60
CA ASN A 4 -14.18 -1.27 -7.12
C ASN A 4 -12.75 -1.71 -7.48
N THR A 5 -11.77 -0.82 -7.41
CA THR A 5 -10.39 -1.11 -7.77
C THR A 5 -9.67 -1.89 -6.67
N VAL A 6 -9.21 -3.10 -6.99
CA VAL A 6 -8.39 -3.94 -6.10
C VAL A 6 -7.28 -4.59 -6.92
N LEU A 7 -6.03 -4.38 -6.50
CA LEU A 7 -4.88 -5.11 -7.04
C LEU A 7 -4.68 -6.39 -6.21
N VAL A 8 -4.61 -7.53 -6.90
CA VAL A 8 -4.13 -8.81 -6.37
C VAL A 8 -2.86 -9.14 -7.14
N PRO A 9 -1.66 -8.97 -6.56
CA PRO A 9 -0.41 -9.20 -7.29
C PRO A 9 -0.20 -10.70 -7.55
N GLY A 10 0.75 -11.02 -8.43
CA GLY A 10 1.22 -12.39 -8.65
C GLY A 10 2.09 -12.89 -7.50
N ASP A 11 3.24 -13.50 -7.82
CA ASP A 11 4.10 -14.11 -6.81
C ASP A 11 4.67 -13.11 -5.79
N ARG A 12 4.91 -11.86 -6.22
CA ARG A 12 5.53 -10.80 -5.41
C ARG A 12 4.95 -9.43 -5.71
N TYR A 13 4.99 -8.58 -4.70
CA TYR A 13 4.76 -7.14 -4.79
C TYR A 13 5.80 -6.43 -3.93
N ALA A 14 6.62 -5.56 -4.52
CA ALA A 14 7.75 -4.93 -3.84
C ALA A 14 8.60 -5.97 -3.07
N GLN A 15 8.91 -7.08 -3.76
CA GLN A 15 9.62 -8.28 -3.28
C GLN A 15 8.94 -9.09 -2.15
N MET A 16 7.84 -8.61 -1.57
CA MET A 16 7.11 -9.33 -0.52
C MET A 16 6.34 -10.52 -1.10
N ARG A 17 6.48 -11.69 -0.44
CA ARG A 17 5.64 -12.87 -0.72
C ARG A 17 4.31 -12.77 0.02
N ASN A 18 3.30 -13.51 -0.46
CA ASN A 18 1.99 -13.65 0.20
C ASN A 18 1.25 -12.31 0.39
N VAL A 19 1.35 -11.41 -0.59
CA VAL A 19 0.54 -10.20 -0.66
C VAL A 19 -0.76 -10.53 -1.37
N TYR A 20 -1.90 -10.35 -0.70
CA TYR A 20 -3.20 -10.77 -1.23
C TYR A 20 -3.98 -9.59 -1.85
N PHE A 21 -4.48 -8.67 -1.03
CA PHE A 21 -5.37 -7.60 -1.48
C PHE A 21 -4.74 -6.23 -1.22
N ILE A 22 -4.59 -5.45 -2.30
CA ILE A 22 -4.24 -4.03 -2.24
C ILE A 22 -5.44 -3.25 -2.82
N PRO A 23 -6.48 -2.97 -2.01
CA PRO A 23 -7.63 -2.20 -2.44
C PRO A 23 -7.27 -0.71 -2.61
N SER A 24 -8.06 0.01 -3.40
CA SER A 24 -8.07 1.47 -3.28
C SER A 24 -8.57 1.89 -1.89
N ALA A 25 -8.24 3.11 -1.46
CA ALA A 25 -8.76 3.64 -0.20
C ALA A 25 -10.30 3.72 -0.17
N LEU A 26 -10.94 3.96 -1.32
CA LEU A 26 -12.41 3.97 -1.44
C LEU A 26 -12.99 2.56 -1.32
N ALA A 27 -12.36 1.56 -1.94
CA ALA A 27 -12.76 0.16 -1.84
C ALA A 27 -12.63 -0.33 -0.38
N LEU A 28 -11.52 -0.02 0.29
CA LEU A 28 -11.31 -0.37 1.69
C LEU A 28 -12.30 0.32 2.64
N LYS A 29 -12.66 1.58 2.37
CA LYS A 29 -13.74 2.28 3.08
C LYS A 29 -15.08 1.54 2.92
N ASN A 30 -15.40 1.07 1.72
CA ASN A 30 -16.62 0.29 1.48
C ASN A 30 -16.58 -1.08 2.20
N TRP A 31 -15.42 -1.72 2.25
CA TRP A 31 -15.24 -2.97 3.00
C TRP A 31 -15.46 -2.77 4.51
N LEU A 32 -14.91 -1.70 5.10
CA LEU A 32 -15.17 -1.36 6.50
C LEU A 32 -16.67 -1.15 6.77
N LYS A 33 -17.37 -0.46 5.86
CA LYS A 33 -18.84 -0.30 5.94
C LYS A 33 -19.55 -1.65 5.89
N LYS A 34 -19.12 -2.55 4.99
CA LYS A 34 -19.67 -3.90 4.88
C LYS A 34 -19.44 -4.74 6.14
N CYS A 35 -18.32 -4.52 6.82
CA CYS A 35 -18.00 -5.14 8.11
C CYS A 35 -18.71 -4.48 9.32
N GLY A 36 -19.60 -3.50 9.11
CA GLY A 36 -20.42 -2.91 10.16
C GLY A 36 -19.80 -1.69 10.87
N PHE A 37 -18.69 -1.14 10.37
CA PHE A 37 -18.14 0.11 10.89
C PHE A 37 -18.93 1.33 10.39
N VAL A 38 -18.94 2.40 11.21
CA VAL A 38 -19.57 3.70 10.91
C VAL A 38 -18.54 4.84 11.01
N ASP A 39 -18.92 6.05 10.59
CA ASP A 39 -18.08 7.27 10.62
C ASP A 39 -16.69 7.10 9.96
N ILE A 40 -16.65 6.32 8.87
CA ILE A 40 -15.41 5.93 8.20
C ILE A 40 -14.84 7.10 7.40
N ARG A 41 -13.61 7.49 7.73
CA ARG A 41 -12.88 8.58 7.08
C ARG A 41 -11.52 8.08 6.61
N ILE A 42 -11.12 8.53 5.43
CA ILE A 42 -9.74 8.40 4.94
C ILE A 42 -9.00 9.61 5.51
N ALA A 43 -8.14 9.37 6.50
CA ALA A 43 -7.43 10.42 7.22
C ALA A 43 -6.17 10.88 6.49
N ASP A 44 -5.49 9.95 5.81
CA ASP A 44 -4.27 10.24 5.03
C ASP A 44 -4.14 9.27 3.85
N VAL A 45 -3.50 9.73 2.78
CA VAL A 45 -3.00 8.90 1.68
C VAL A 45 -1.65 9.42 1.22
N SER A 46 -0.60 8.63 1.42
CA SER A 46 0.78 9.05 1.14
C SER A 46 1.54 7.99 0.36
N VAL A 47 2.37 8.42 -0.60
CA VAL A 47 3.35 7.55 -1.25
C VAL A 47 4.47 7.29 -0.25
N THR A 48 4.86 6.04 -0.05
CA THR A 48 6.01 5.72 0.80
C THR A 48 7.28 6.13 0.08
N THR A 49 8.06 7.03 0.65
CA THR A 49 9.29 7.54 0.05
C THR A 49 10.51 6.79 0.57
N THR A 50 11.62 6.85 -0.18
CA THR A 50 12.91 6.30 0.28
C THR A 50 13.53 7.12 1.41
N GLU A 51 13.00 8.30 1.74
CA GLU A 51 13.38 9.04 2.94
C GLU A 51 12.70 8.46 4.20
N GLU A 52 11.47 7.98 4.04
CA GLU A 52 10.71 7.31 5.09
C GLU A 52 11.22 5.88 5.33
N GLN A 53 11.36 5.09 4.25
CA GLN A 53 11.78 3.69 4.30
C GLN A 53 13.10 3.47 3.54
N ARG A 54 14.16 3.14 4.26
CA ARG A 54 15.52 3.01 3.75
C ARG A 54 16.37 2.10 4.62
N ARG A 55 17.50 1.69 4.07
CA ARG A 55 18.57 1.06 4.83
C ARG A 55 19.16 2.05 5.84
N THR A 56 19.61 1.54 6.96
CA THR A 56 20.35 2.28 7.98
C THR A 56 21.45 1.38 8.56
N GLU A 57 22.31 1.89 9.42
CA GLU A 57 23.30 1.06 10.14
C GLU A 57 22.65 -0.07 10.96
N TRP A 58 21.38 0.11 11.35
CA TRP A 58 20.60 -0.85 12.14
C TRP A 58 19.75 -1.80 11.29
N MET A 59 19.53 -1.47 10.01
CA MET A 59 18.75 -2.27 9.08
C MET A 59 19.47 -2.27 7.72
N VAL A 60 20.29 -3.30 7.51
CA VAL A 60 21.32 -3.32 6.46
C VAL A 60 20.93 -4.12 5.20
N THR A 61 19.88 -4.93 5.28
CA THR A 61 19.36 -5.70 4.13
C THR A 61 18.59 -4.78 3.16
N GLU A 62 18.10 -5.34 2.07
CA GLU A 62 17.29 -4.62 1.08
C GLU A 62 16.12 -3.85 1.71
N SER A 63 15.83 -2.68 1.16
CA SER A 63 14.76 -1.77 1.60
C SER A 63 14.06 -1.14 0.38
N LEU A 64 13.22 -0.13 0.58
CA LEU A 64 12.30 0.35 -0.45
C LEU A 64 12.97 0.66 -1.79
N ALA A 65 14.12 1.32 -1.79
CA ALA A 65 14.84 1.66 -3.02
C ALA A 65 15.20 0.42 -3.86
N ASP A 66 15.49 -0.71 -3.21
CA ASP A 66 15.80 -1.99 -3.86
C ASP A 66 14.55 -2.67 -4.45
N PHE A 67 13.35 -2.23 -4.04
CA PHE A 67 12.06 -2.83 -4.44
C PHE A 67 11.31 -2.02 -5.50
N LEU A 68 11.80 -0.84 -5.85
CA LEU A 68 11.25 0.02 -6.90
C LEU A 68 11.90 -0.27 -8.25
N ASP A 69 11.22 0.09 -9.34
CA ASP A 69 11.84 0.08 -10.67
C ASP A 69 12.96 1.15 -10.70
N PRO A 70 14.23 0.78 -11.00
CA PRO A 70 15.34 1.72 -11.04
C PRO A 70 15.17 2.86 -12.05
N HIS A 71 14.30 2.70 -13.04
CA HIS A 71 14.03 3.69 -14.09
C HIS A 71 12.69 4.42 -13.90
N ASP A 72 11.84 3.96 -12.98
CA ASP A 72 10.53 4.58 -12.70
C ASP A 72 10.12 4.34 -11.22
N PRO A 73 10.47 5.24 -10.29
CA PRO A 73 10.09 5.07 -8.88
C PRO A 73 8.58 5.15 -8.62
N GLY A 74 7.77 5.44 -9.65
CA GLY A 74 6.33 5.28 -9.62
C GLY A 74 5.86 3.82 -9.65
N LYS A 75 6.78 2.86 -9.86
CA LYS A 75 6.51 1.43 -9.93
C LYS A 75 7.40 0.59 -9.02
N THR A 76 6.92 -0.60 -8.66
CA THR A 76 7.73 -1.66 -8.06
C THR A 76 8.61 -2.32 -9.13
N VAL A 77 9.63 -3.07 -8.72
CA VAL A 77 10.50 -3.83 -9.65
C VAL A 77 9.74 -4.87 -10.48
N GLU A 78 8.56 -5.31 -10.03
CA GLU A 78 7.67 -6.19 -10.78
C GLU A 78 6.74 -5.45 -11.77
N GLY A 79 6.78 -4.10 -11.79
CA GLY A 79 5.99 -3.25 -12.69
C GLY A 79 4.63 -2.80 -12.14
N TYR A 80 4.28 -3.16 -10.91
CA TYR A 80 3.06 -2.67 -10.25
C TYR A 80 3.21 -1.22 -9.80
N PRO A 81 2.13 -0.49 -9.49
CA PRO A 81 2.24 0.82 -8.85
C PRO A 81 3.05 0.75 -7.55
N ALA A 82 3.92 1.75 -7.32
CA ALA A 82 4.76 1.81 -6.13
C ALA A 82 3.95 1.87 -4.81
N PRO A 83 4.56 1.47 -3.67
CA PRO A 83 3.89 1.44 -2.37
C PRO A 83 3.26 2.79 -1.99
N LYS A 84 1.95 2.75 -1.78
CA LYS A 84 1.14 3.88 -1.31
C LYS A 84 0.29 3.41 -0.13
N ARG A 85 0.35 4.14 0.97
CA ARG A 85 -0.35 3.82 2.22
C ARG A 85 -1.52 4.77 2.42
N ALA A 86 -2.61 4.23 2.95
CA ALA A 86 -3.76 5.01 3.36
C ALA A 86 -4.08 4.71 4.83
N VAL A 87 -4.44 5.74 5.59
CA VAL A 87 -4.89 5.61 6.98
C VAL A 87 -6.39 5.85 7.01
N LEU A 88 -7.16 4.87 7.49
CA LEU A 88 -8.60 4.99 7.68
C LEU A 88 -8.93 4.95 9.17
N ILE A 89 -9.84 5.84 9.60
CA ILE A 89 -10.38 5.87 10.95
C ILE A 89 -11.87 5.57 10.87
N ALA A 90 -12.36 4.67 11.72
CA ALA A 90 -13.76 4.29 11.79
C ALA A 90 -14.18 4.03 13.23
N ARG A 91 -15.49 4.06 13.48
CA ARG A 91 -16.09 3.78 14.78
C ARG A 91 -16.87 2.47 14.72
N LYS A 92 -16.69 1.61 15.73
CA LYS A 92 -17.63 0.51 16.00
C LYS A 92 -18.90 1.14 16.60
N PRO A 93 -20.09 0.91 16.02
CA PRO A 93 -21.31 1.60 16.40
C PRO A 93 -21.62 1.50 17.90
#